data_AF-A0A7V9GRS0-F1
#
_entry.id   AF-A0A7V9GRS0-F1
#
_cell.length_a   1.000
_cell.length_b   1.000
_cell.length_c   1.000
_cell.angle_alpha   90.00
_cell.angle_beta   90.00
_cell.angle_gamma   90.00
#
_symmetry.space_group_name_H-M   'P 1'
#
loop_
_entity.id
_entity.type
_entity.pdbx_description
1 polymer ?
#
loop_
_entity_poly.entity_id
_entity_poly.type
_entity_poly.pdbx_seq_one_letter_code
_entity_poly.pdbx_strand_id
1 'polypeptide(L)'
;MRVKLTVIGEGEVAATSAALVAALDLADVVLMGGSDDLAADLNAAGALAEYEPRVIAGEWNDTDGSDIILLADGDVDGAAAQIRDRSPDAVVLVANDPIEVTCHAIVRLTSFPRQRVIGMAGLPEVGAARHRRAVERQGSVKDERDAGWDEEGPPGPWAMSHGVARVLDTIVRDSRRIMRLSALCQGEYGIDNLFATVPVRVGREGIVEIVEVELSEERQSALQRAAGAVRKALHP
;
A
#
# COMPACT_ATOMS: atom_id res chain seq x y z
N MET A 1 16.24 15.62 5.17
CA MET A 1 16.50 14.57 4.17
C MET A 1 15.13 14.16 3.65
N ARG A 2 14.94 14.15 2.34
CA ARG A 2 13.67 13.75 1.71
C ARG A 2 13.50 12.24 1.88
N VAL A 3 12.25 11.80 2.05
CA VAL A 3 11.93 10.38 2.19
C VAL A 3 12.25 9.67 0.89
N LYS A 4 12.73 8.44 0.97
CA LYS A 4 13.05 7.60 -0.18
C LYS A 4 12.06 6.45 -0.32
N LEU A 5 11.40 6.38 -1.48
CA LEU A 5 10.51 5.31 -1.89
C LEU A 5 11.20 4.44 -2.94
N THR A 6 11.27 3.14 -2.71
CA THR A 6 11.53 2.17 -3.80
C THR A 6 10.22 1.58 -4.28
N VAL A 7 9.99 1.62 -5.59
CA VAL A 7 8.85 0.95 -6.24
C VAL A 7 9.38 -0.25 -7.01
N ILE A 8 8.92 -1.44 -6.64
CA ILE A 8 9.26 -2.71 -7.28
C ILE A 8 8.10 -3.14 -8.17
N GLY A 9 8.33 -3.12 -9.48
CA GLY A 9 7.40 -3.66 -10.48
C GLY A 9 7.45 -2.93 -11.82
N GLU A 10 7.02 -3.60 -12.88
CA GLU A 10 7.01 -3.08 -14.25
C GLU A 10 5.62 -2.62 -14.72
N GLY A 11 4.57 -2.90 -13.94
CA GLY A 11 3.18 -2.63 -14.29
C GLY A 11 2.72 -1.18 -14.12
N GLU A 12 1.48 -0.93 -14.50
CA GLU A 12 0.86 0.41 -14.43
C GLU A 12 0.80 0.95 -13.00
N VAL A 13 0.62 0.08 -11.99
CA VAL A 13 0.62 0.48 -10.57
C VAL A 13 1.99 1.06 -10.18
N ALA A 14 3.08 0.45 -10.64
CA ALA A 14 4.44 0.89 -10.33
C ALA A 14 4.72 2.26 -10.96
N ALA A 15 4.50 2.38 -12.28
CA ALA A 15 4.72 3.63 -13.00
C ALA A 15 3.82 4.77 -12.48
N THR A 16 2.53 4.49 -12.23
CA THR A 16 1.57 5.48 -11.71
C THR A 16 1.92 5.90 -10.28
N SER A 17 2.38 4.98 -9.43
CA SER A 17 2.81 5.30 -8.07
C SER A 17 4.06 6.18 -8.07
N ALA A 18 5.05 5.87 -8.92
CA ALA A 18 6.24 6.70 -9.06
C ALA A 18 5.91 8.12 -9.51
N ALA A 19 5.09 8.26 -10.55
CA ALA A 19 4.65 9.54 -11.08
C ALA A 19 3.87 10.36 -10.03
N LEU A 20 2.91 9.72 -9.36
CA LEU A 20 2.05 10.41 -8.40
C LEU A 20 2.79 10.82 -7.13
N VAL A 21 3.66 9.96 -6.59
CA VAL A 21 4.44 10.27 -5.38
C VAL A 21 5.40 11.43 -5.63
N ALA A 22 6.03 11.46 -6.81
CA ALA A 22 6.86 12.59 -7.22
C ALA A 22 6.04 13.88 -7.38
N ALA A 23 4.91 13.80 -8.12
CA ALA A 23 4.05 14.95 -8.38
C ALA A 23 3.40 15.56 -7.12
N LEU A 24 3.22 14.75 -6.06
CA LEU A 24 2.73 15.21 -4.76
C LEU A 24 3.84 15.69 -3.81
N ASP A 25 5.09 15.77 -4.30
CA ASP A 25 6.27 16.22 -3.56
C ASP A 25 6.56 15.38 -2.29
N LEU A 26 6.25 14.08 -2.32
CA LEU A 26 6.27 13.25 -1.11
C LEU A 26 7.60 12.53 -0.85
N ALA A 27 8.24 11.99 -1.89
CA ALA A 27 9.46 11.18 -1.74
C ALA A 27 10.27 11.14 -3.04
N ASP A 28 11.60 11.03 -2.91
CA ASP A 28 12.46 10.60 -4.01
C ASP A 28 12.14 9.14 -4.36
N VAL A 29 12.16 8.79 -5.64
CA VAL A 29 11.68 7.50 -6.12
C VAL A 29 12.77 6.73 -6.86
N VAL A 30 12.97 5.48 -6.46
CA VAL A 30 13.71 4.46 -7.22
C VAL A 30 12.69 3.53 -7.85
N LEU A 31 12.51 3.60 -9.16
CA LEU A 31 11.59 2.76 -9.91
C LEU A 31 12.36 1.56 -10.52
N MET A 32 12.14 0.38 -9.96
CA MET A 32 12.75 -0.86 -10.44
C MET A 32 11.97 -1.39 -11.63
N GLY A 33 12.64 -1.68 -12.75
CA GLY A 33 11.98 -2.14 -13.98
C GLY A 33 11.38 -1.02 -14.84
N GLY A 34 11.50 0.25 -14.41
CA GLY A 34 11.19 1.41 -15.22
C GLY A 34 12.26 1.72 -16.27
N SER A 35 11.97 2.66 -17.18
CA SER A 35 12.94 3.16 -18.17
C SER A 35 13.53 4.50 -17.75
N ASP A 36 14.78 4.74 -18.15
CA ASP A 36 15.44 6.04 -17.98
C ASP A 36 14.64 7.18 -18.64
N ASP A 37 13.99 6.90 -19.78
CA ASP A 37 13.13 7.87 -20.48
C ASP A 37 11.93 8.30 -19.61
N LEU A 38 11.25 7.34 -18.96
CA LEU A 38 10.14 7.66 -18.06
C LEU A 38 10.63 8.46 -16.85
N ALA A 39 11.75 8.05 -16.24
CA ALA A 39 12.32 8.77 -15.11
C ALA A 39 12.74 10.20 -15.49
N ALA A 40 13.36 10.39 -16.66
CA ALA A 40 13.73 11.69 -17.19
C ALA A 40 12.51 12.57 -17.47
N ASP A 41 11.46 12.01 -18.06
CA ASP A 41 10.20 12.71 -18.34
C ASP A 41 9.53 13.18 -17.03
N LEU A 42 9.43 12.30 -16.04
CA LEU A 42 8.93 12.66 -14.71
C LEU A 42 9.79 13.76 -14.07
N ASN A 43 11.12 13.69 -14.13
CA ASN A 43 11.94 14.78 -13.57
C ASN A 43 11.75 16.11 -14.33
N ALA A 44 11.59 16.08 -15.66
CA ALA A 44 11.35 17.27 -16.46
C ALA A 44 9.97 17.89 -16.16
N ALA A 45 8.93 17.07 -15.97
CA ALA A 45 7.61 17.53 -15.56
C ALA A 45 7.64 18.27 -14.21
N GLY A 46 8.57 17.93 -13.31
CA GLY A 46 8.78 18.63 -12.03
C GLY A 46 9.08 20.11 -12.18
N ALA A 47 9.80 20.50 -13.23
CA ALA A 47 10.07 21.92 -13.51
C ALA A 47 8.80 22.70 -13.91
N LEU A 48 7.78 22.03 -14.46
CA LEU A 48 6.51 22.64 -14.85
C LEU A 48 5.48 22.59 -13.72
N ALA A 49 5.45 21.49 -12.97
CA ALA A 49 4.50 21.24 -11.89
C ALA A 49 5.01 21.71 -10.52
N GLU A 50 6.22 22.26 -10.46
CA GLU A 50 6.89 22.79 -9.26
C GLU A 50 7.06 21.76 -8.13
N TYR A 51 7.37 20.50 -8.50
CA TYR A 51 7.82 19.50 -7.53
C TYR A 51 9.32 19.26 -7.64
N GLU A 52 9.90 18.88 -6.51
CA GLU A 52 11.33 18.65 -6.36
C GLU A 52 11.80 17.18 -6.32
N PRO A 53 10.98 16.14 -6.06
CA PRO A 53 11.55 14.82 -5.89
C PRO A 53 12.19 14.30 -7.17
N ARG A 54 13.27 13.53 -6.99
CA ARG A 54 13.99 12.88 -8.07
C ARG A 54 13.46 11.47 -8.27
N VAL A 55 13.10 11.15 -9.51
CA VAL A 55 12.80 9.79 -9.95
C VAL A 55 14.01 9.23 -10.70
N ILE A 56 14.41 8.00 -10.41
CA ILE A 56 15.38 7.25 -11.21
C ILE A 56 14.80 5.90 -11.61
N ALA A 57 15.10 5.43 -12.82
CA ALA A 57 15.02 4.02 -13.14
C ALA A 57 16.28 3.37 -12.55
N GLY A 58 16.10 2.50 -11.56
CA GLY A 58 17.20 2.05 -10.71
C GLY A 58 17.41 0.55 -10.71
N GLU A 59 18.55 0.14 -10.16
CA GLU A 59 18.85 -1.24 -9.82
C GLU A 59 18.83 -1.45 -8.31
N TRP A 60 19.03 -2.69 -7.86
CA TRP A 60 18.95 -3.03 -6.44
C TRP A 60 19.93 -2.22 -5.58
N ASN A 61 21.10 -1.86 -6.10
CA ASN A 61 22.07 -1.02 -5.39
C ASN A 61 21.53 0.38 -5.10
N ASP A 62 20.63 0.89 -5.94
CA ASP A 62 20.00 2.19 -5.71
C ASP A 62 18.92 2.13 -4.64
N THR A 63 18.50 0.95 -4.17
CA THR A 63 17.44 0.78 -3.17
C THR A 63 17.93 0.84 -1.73
N ASP A 64 19.23 1.01 -1.49
CA ASP A 64 19.81 1.02 -0.15
C ASP A 64 19.23 2.15 0.71
N GLY A 65 18.80 1.81 1.93
CA GLY A 65 18.27 2.78 2.90
C GLY A 65 16.96 3.46 2.47
N SER A 66 16.11 2.78 1.71
CA SER A 66 14.75 3.27 1.43
C SER A 66 13.91 3.25 2.71
N ASP A 67 13.18 4.33 2.97
CA ASP A 67 12.28 4.43 4.12
C ASP A 67 11.00 3.60 3.88
N ILE A 68 10.55 3.57 2.63
CA ILE A 68 9.33 2.89 2.21
C ILE A 68 9.62 2.09 0.94
N ILE A 69 9.05 0.90 0.86
CA ILE A 69 9.08 0.06 -0.33
C ILE A 69 7.65 -0.25 -0.76
N LEU A 70 7.31 0.01 -2.02
CA LEU A 70 6.09 -0.50 -2.65
C LEU A 70 6.45 -1.74 -3.47
N LEU A 71 5.95 -2.90 -3.08
CA LEU A 71 5.96 -4.11 -3.92
C LEU A 71 4.66 -4.13 -4.74
N ALA A 72 4.73 -3.58 -5.96
CA ALA A 72 3.58 -3.46 -6.85
C ALA A 72 3.32 -4.76 -7.62
N ASP A 73 4.36 -5.40 -8.15
CA ASP A 73 4.33 -6.68 -8.84
C ASP A 73 5.72 -7.35 -8.80
N GLY A 74 5.90 -8.47 -9.51
CA GLY A 74 7.20 -9.14 -9.67
C GLY A 74 7.47 -10.32 -8.73
N ASP A 75 8.73 -10.79 -8.73
CA ASP A 75 9.20 -11.94 -7.94
C ASP A 75 9.32 -11.60 -6.45
N VAL A 76 8.42 -12.19 -5.65
CA VAL A 76 8.33 -11.97 -4.20
C VAL A 76 9.54 -12.50 -3.46
N ASP A 77 10.04 -13.69 -3.80
CA ASP A 77 11.16 -14.32 -3.09
C ASP A 77 12.46 -13.55 -3.32
N GLY A 78 12.74 -13.17 -4.57
CA GLY A 78 13.87 -12.33 -4.94
C GLY A 78 13.80 -10.94 -4.31
N ALA A 79 12.63 -10.29 -4.36
CA ALA A 79 12.43 -8.98 -3.76
C ALA A 79 12.62 -9.02 -2.22
N ALA A 80 12.07 -10.02 -1.54
CA ALA A 80 12.15 -10.12 -0.08
C ALA A 80 13.60 -10.17 0.43
N ALA A 81 14.49 -10.90 -0.26
CA ALA A 81 15.91 -10.95 0.10
C ALA A 81 16.57 -9.56 -0.02
N GLN A 82 16.33 -8.86 -1.13
CA GLN A 82 16.89 -7.53 -1.37
C GLN A 82 16.35 -6.49 -0.38
N ILE A 83 15.04 -6.52 -0.11
CA ILE A 83 14.38 -5.63 0.87
C ILE A 83 15.02 -5.80 2.25
N ARG A 84 15.16 -7.03 2.72
CA ARG A 84 15.74 -7.35 4.04
C ARG A 84 17.17 -6.83 4.18
N ASP A 85 17.98 -7.04 3.15
CA ASP A 85 19.43 -6.80 3.22
C ASP A 85 19.78 -5.32 3.01
N ARG A 86 19.00 -4.60 2.19
CA ARG A 86 19.31 -3.22 1.78
C ARG A 86 18.55 -2.15 2.54
N SER A 87 17.34 -2.46 2.98
CA SER A 87 16.45 -1.54 3.66
C SER A 87 15.79 -2.20 4.88
N PRO A 88 16.59 -2.67 5.86
CA PRO A 88 16.10 -3.43 7.02
C PRO A 88 15.15 -2.65 7.92
N ASP A 89 15.09 -1.31 7.77
CA ASP A 89 14.25 -0.42 8.56
C ASP A 89 12.96 0.03 7.85
N ALA A 90 12.77 -0.36 6.59
CA ALA A 90 11.67 0.12 5.76
C ALA A 90 10.28 -0.37 6.21
N VAL A 91 9.27 0.44 5.87
CA VAL A 91 7.87 -0.01 5.79
C VAL A 91 7.61 -0.54 4.37
N VAL A 92 7.08 -1.75 4.25
CA VAL A 92 6.74 -2.41 3.00
C VAL A 92 5.23 -2.31 2.77
N LEU A 93 4.85 -1.62 1.70
CA LEU A 93 3.50 -1.57 1.14
C LEU A 93 3.40 -2.64 0.06
N VAL A 94 2.42 -3.55 0.19
CA VAL A 94 2.25 -4.68 -0.74
C VAL A 94 1.00 -4.47 -1.57
N ALA A 95 1.16 -4.32 -2.87
CA ALA A 95 0.09 -4.25 -3.86
C ALA A 95 0.07 -5.48 -4.80
N ASN A 96 1.12 -6.30 -4.76
CA ASN A 96 1.26 -7.51 -5.58
C ASN A 96 0.26 -8.60 -5.17
N ASP A 97 -0.62 -8.96 -6.11
CA ASP A 97 -1.68 -9.94 -5.92
C ASP A 97 -1.18 -11.39 -5.92
N PRO A 98 -1.76 -12.27 -5.07
CA PRO A 98 -2.79 -11.97 -4.08
C PRO A 98 -2.21 -11.26 -2.84
N ILE A 99 -2.70 -10.05 -2.53
CA ILE A 99 -2.09 -9.13 -1.57
C ILE A 99 -1.81 -9.77 -0.21
N GLU A 100 -2.80 -10.39 0.44
CA GLU A 100 -2.63 -10.98 1.77
C GLU A 100 -1.64 -12.16 1.79
N VAL A 101 -1.61 -12.96 0.72
CA VAL A 101 -0.68 -14.09 0.59
C VAL A 101 0.74 -13.57 0.42
N THR A 102 0.92 -12.55 -0.42
CA THR A 102 2.21 -11.87 -0.60
C THR A 102 2.68 -11.21 0.69
N CYS A 103 1.78 -10.58 1.45
CA CYS A 103 2.12 -10.00 2.77
C CYS A 103 2.68 -11.06 3.73
N HIS A 104 2.06 -12.25 3.78
CA HIS A 104 2.58 -13.38 4.57
C HIS A 104 3.97 -13.81 4.13
N ALA A 105 4.19 -13.91 2.81
CA ALA A 105 5.50 -14.25 2.26
C ALA A 105 6.55 -13.19 2.67
N ILE A 106 6.25 -11.90 2.55
CA ILE A 106 7.16 -10.82 2.94
C ILE A 106 7.49 -10.88 4.42
N VAL A 107 6.51 -11.00 5.33
CA VAL A 107 6.78 -11.14 6.77
C VAL A 107 7.68 -12.34 7.04
N ARG A 108 7.38 -13.49 6.44
CA ARG A 108 8.15 -14.73 6.65
C ARG A 108 9.59 -14.63 6.15
N LEU A 109 9.79 -14.10 4.94
CA LEU A 109 11.09 -14.09 4.26
C LEU A 109 12.01 -12.97 4.75
N THR A 110 11.44 -11.83 5.14
CA THR A 110 12.20 -10.69 5.68
C THR A 110 12.38 -10.75 7.19
N SER A 111 11.51 -11.49 7.90
CA SER A 111 11.38 -11.44 9.36
C SER A 111 11.07 -10.04 9.90
N PHE A 112 10.50 -9.17 9.07
CA PHE A 112 10.10 -7.84 9.50
C PHE A 112 8.97 -7.93 10.53
N PRO A 113 8.93 -7.00 11.51
CA PRO A 113 7.82 -6.89 12.44
C PRO A 113 6.53 -6.63 11.66
N ARG A 114 5.42 -7.22 12.13
CA ARG A 114 4.11 -7.16 11.45
C ARG A 114 3.63 -5.74 11.15
N GLN A 115 4.04 -4.79 11.97
CA GLN A 115 3.69 -3.38 11.86
C GLN A 115 4.25 -2.73 10.59
N ARG A 116 5.35 -3.27 10.03
CA ARG A 116 6.04 -2.73 8.85
C ARG A 116 5.63 -3.39 7.55
N VAL A 117 4.73 -4.37 7.54
CA VAL A 117 4.22 -4.98 6.30
C VAL A 117 2.73 -4.68 6.21
N ILE A 118 2.35 -3.91 5.20
CA ILE A 118 1.00 -3.36 5.04
C ILE A 118 0.49 -3.73 3.65
N GLY A 119 -0.60 -4.50 3.59
CA GLY A 119 -1.23 -4.78 2.30
C GLY A 119 -2.14 -3.64 1.86
N MET A 120 -2.00 -3.25 0.59
CA MET A 120 -2.75 -2.17 -0.05
C MET A 120 -4.14 -2.62 -0.51
N ALA A 121 -4.88 -3.25 0.39
CA ALA A 121 -6.27 -3.66 0.21
C ALA A 121 -7.20 -2.88 1.16
N GLY A 122 -8.43 -2.65 0.74
CA GLY A 122 -9.43 -1.86 1.46
C GLY A 122 -9.41 -0.37 1.12
N LEU A 123 -8.27 0.32 1.32
CA LEU A 123 -8.19 1.78 1.13
C LEU A 123 -8.44 2.21 -0.32
N PRO A 124 -7.82 1.60 -1.35
CA PRO A 124 -8.11 1.95 -2.74
C PRO A 124 -9.59 1.72 -3.11
N GLU A 125 -10.20 0.64 -2.61
CA GLU A 125 -11.58 0.23 -2.85
C GLU A 125 -12.58 1.20 -2.19
N VAL A 126 -12.24 1.72 -1.00
CA VAL A 126 -12.99 2.81 -0.35
C VAL A 126 -13.09 4.03 -1.28
N GLY A 127 -12.04 4.35 -2.02
CA GLY A 127 -12.04 5.47 -2.97
C GLY A 127 -13.07 5.28 -4.08
N ALA A 128 -13.09 4.09 -4.70
CA ALA A 128 -14.03 3.75 -5.75
C ALA A 128 -15.49 3.75 -5.23
N ALA A 129 -15.73 3.13 -4.08
CA ALA A 129 -17.07 3.07 -3.48
C ALA A 129 -17.62 4.46 -3.11
N ARG A 130 -16.77 5.35 -2.56
CA ARG A 130 -17.17 6.73 -2.25
C ARG A 130 -17.54 7.51 -3.52
N HIS A 131 -16.79 7.34 -4.61
CA HIS A 131 -17.10 7.99 -5.87
C HIS A 131 -18.45 7.54 -6.43
N ARG A 132 -18.71 6.23 -6.46
CA ARG A 132 -19.97 5.67 -6.97
C ARG A 132 -21.18 6.20 -6.21
N ARG A 133 -21.12 6.17 -4.88
CA ARG A 133 -22.21 6.66 -4.02
C ARG A 133 -22.45 8.16 -4.19
N ALA A 134 -21.39 8.95 -4.33
CA ALA A 134 -21.52 10.37 -4.64
C ALA A 134 -22.27 10.57 -5.96
N VAL A 135 -21.97 9.79 -7.00
CA VAL A 135 -22.68 9.83 -8.29
C VAL A 135 -24.15 9.42 -8.14
N GLU A 136 -24.43 8.30 -7.46
CA GLU A 136 -25.80 7.80 -7.22
C GLU A 136 -26.66 8.82 -6.47
N ARG A 137 -26.07 9.49 -5.47
CA ARG A 137 -26.74 10.51 -4.67
C ARG A 137 -26.73 11.91 -5.31
N GLN A 138 -26.11 12.06 -6.47
CA GLN A 138 -25.88 13.36 -7.13
C GLN A 138 -25.20 14.37 -6.18
N GLY A 139 -24.30 13.88 -5.33
CA GLY A 139 -23.60 14.63 -4.29
C GLY A 139 -22.10 14.76 -4.57
N SER A 140 -21.40 15.41 -3.64
CA SER A 140 -19.94 15.55 -3.69
C SER A 140 -19.25 14.36 -3.05
N VAL A 141 -18.22 13.82 -3.72
CA VAL A 141 -17.36 12.75 -3.15
C VAL A 141 -16.65 13.20 -1.87
N LYS A 142 -16.49 14.51 -1.66
CA LYS A 142 -15.90 15.07 -0.43
C LYS A 142 -16.82 14.89 0.78
N ASP A 143 -18.12 14.86 0.55
CA ASP A 143 -19.13 14.72 1.61
C ASP A 143 -19.45 13.25 1.90
N GLU A 144 -19.07 12.34 0.99
CA GLU A 144 -19.32 10.92 1.19
C GLU A 144 -18.41 10.33 2.25
N ARG A 145 -18.96 9.86 3.37
CA ARG A 145 -18.18 9.19 4.42
C ARG A 145 -18.34 7.67 4.42
N ASP A 146 -19.35 7.17 3.71
CA ASP A 146 -19.58 5.74 3.65
C ASP A 146 -18.65 5.12 2.61
N ALA A 147 -17.76 4.26 3.09
CA ALA A 147 -16.78 3.55 2.30
C ALA A 147 -17.37 2.33 1.56
N GLY A 148 -18.60 1.93 1.89
CA GLY A 148 -19.16 0.67 1.40
C GLY A 148 -18.39 -0.57 1.92
N TRP A 149 -19.01 -1.74 1.73
CA TRP A 149 -18.39 -3.05 1.96
C TRP A 149 -18.57 -3.96 0.75
N ASP A 150 -19.18 -3.44 -0.31
CA ASP A 150 -19.53 -4.19 -1.50
C ASP A 150 -18.24 -4.51 -2.26
N GLU A 151 -17.97 -5.81 -2.40
CA GLU A 151 -16.90 -6.32 -3.26
C GLU A 151 -17.23 -5.95 -4.71
N GLU A 152 -16.63 -4.86 -5.18
CA GLU A 152 -16.40 -4.70 -6.60
C GLU A 152 -14.93 -4.95 -6.90
N GLY A 153 -14.67 -5.29 -8.16
CA GLY A 153 -13.38 -5.77 -8.64
C GLY A 153 -12.18 -4.90 -8.26
N PRO A 154 -10.96 -5.40 -8.50
CA PRO A 154 -9.75 -4.79 -8.00
C PRO A 154 -9.63 -3.31 -8.41
N PRO A 155 -9.11 -2.45 -7.53
CA PRO A 155 -8.94 -1.03 -7.81
C PRO A 155 -7.99 -0.85 -9.01
N GLY A 156 -8.33 0.08 -9.91
CA GLY A 156 -7.41 0.46 -10.99
C GLY A 156 -6.12 1.13 -10.45
N PRO A 157 -5.08 1.25 -11.30
CA PRO A 157 -3.75 1.70 -10.88
C PRO A 157 -3.75 3.10 -10.25
N TRP A 158 -4.61 4.01 -10.71
CA TRP A 158 -4.76 5.36 -10.14
C TRP A 158 -5.29 5.33 -8.70
N ALA A 159 -6.32 4.52 -8.43
CA ALA A 159 -6.90 4.42 -7.10
C ALA A 159 -5.91 3.76 -6.12
N MET A 160 -5.21 2.73 -6.57
CA MET A 160 -4.16 2.06 -5.80
C MET A 160 -3.00 3.01 -5.49
N SER A 161 -2.50 3.74 -6.49
CA SER A 161 -1.39 4.70 -6.34
C SER A 161 -1.75 5.87 -5.42
N HIS A 162 -2.98 6.39 -5.49
CA HIS A 162 -3.45 7.38 -4.53
C HIS A 162 -3.58 6.81 -3.11
N GLY A 163 -3.93 5.52 -2.98
CA GLY A 163 -3.88 4.79 -1.72
C GLY A 163 -2.45 4.76 -1.15
N VAL A 164 -1.47 4.35 -1.96
CA VAL A 164 -0.04 4.33 -1.61
C VAL A 164 0.43 5.72 -1.16
N ALA A 165 0.20 6.75 -1.98
CA ALA A 165 0.60 8.12 -1.67
C ALA A 165 -0.01 8.60 -0.35
N ARG A 166 -1.25 8.22 -0.04
CA ARG A 166 -1.91 8.59 1.21
C ARG A 166 -1.34 7.88 2.44
N VAL A 167 -0.95 6.61 2.31
CA VAL A 167 -0.25 5.87 3.37
C VAL A 167 1.12 6.49 3.59
N LEU A 168 1.86 6.77 2.52
CA LEU A 168 3.16 7.42 2.55
C LEU A 168 3.09 8.80 3.22
N ASP A 169 2.17 9.69 2.79
CA ASP A 169 1.94 10.99 3.43
C ASP A 169 1.66 10.85 4.94
N THR A 170 0.90 9.82 5.32
CA THR A 170 0.58 9.54 6.73
C THR A 170 1.81 9.15 7.53
N ILE A 171 2.67 8.29 6.97
CA ILE A 171 3.95 7.85 7.57
C ILE A 171 4.90 9.04 7.71
N VAL A 172 5.13 9.78 6.62
CA VAL A 172 6.07 10.91 6.57
C VAL A 172 5.71 11.99 7.58
N ARG A 173 4.42 12.32 7.68
CA ARG A 173 3.92 13.35 8.59
C ARG A 173 3.63 12.84 10.00
N ASP A 174 3.74 11.54 10.26
CA ASP A 174 3.25 10.86 11.48
C ASP A 174 1.84 11.33 11.88
N SER A 175 0.93 11.43 10.90
CA SER A 175 -0.39 12.05 11.15
C SER A 175 -1.39 11.13 11.86
N ARG A 176 -0.99 9.89 12.17
CA ARG A 176 -1.74 8.90 12.97
C ARG A 176 -3.18 8.68 12.49
N ARG A 177 -3.37 8.65 11.17
CA ARG A 177 -4.68 8.47 10.55
C ARG A 177 -5.15 7.02 10.69
N ILE A 178 -6.46 6.87 10.89
CA ILE A 178 -7.13 5.57 10.81
C ILE A 178 -7.54 5.35 9.35
N MET A 179 -7.15 4.19 8.79
CA MET A 179 -7.35 3.82 7.40
C MET A 179 -7.69 2.33 7.34
N ARG A 180 -8.41 1.90 6.30
CA ARG A 180 -8.72 0.48 6.08
C ARG A 180 -7.60 -0.13 5.25
N LEU A 181 -6.79 -1.00 5.83
CA LEU A 181 -5.62 -1.62 5.18
C LEU A 181 -5.54 -3.09 5.58
N SER A 182 -4.75 -3.88 4.84
CA SER A 182 -4.50 -5.26 5.22
C SER A 182 -3.36 -5.36 6.23
N ALA A 183 -3.62 -6.01 7.37
CA ALA A 183 -2.70 -6.13 8.50
C ALA A 183 -2.73 -7.54 9.09
N LEU A 184 -1.57 -8.01 9.58
CA LEU A 184 -1.47 -9.30 10.24
C LEU A 184 -2.16 -9.25 11.62
N CYS A 185 -3.31 -9.89 11.72
CA CYS A 185 -4.03 -10.05 12.98
C CYS A 185 -3.41 -11.17 13.82
N GLN A 186 -3.34 -10.97 15.13
CA GLN A 186 -2.85 -11.85 16.19
C GLN A 186 -3.86 -11.90 17.34
N GLY A 187 -5.15 -12.07 17.01
CA GLY A 187 -6.27 -12.13 17.94
C GLY A 187 -7.36 -11.09 17.66
N GLU A 188 -7.03 -10.00 16.96
CA GLU A 188 -7.99 -8.94 16.62
C GLU A 188 -9.13 -9.51 15.77
N TYR A 189 -10.38 -9.13 16.08
CA TYR A 189 -11.60 -9.67 15.46
C TYR A 189 -11.77 -11.19 15.56
N GLY A 190 -11.02 -11.87 16.44
CA GLY A 190 -10.95 -13.33 16.50
C GLY A 190 -10.16 -13.96 15.35
N ILE A 191 -9.34 -13.16 14.66
CA ILE A 191 -8.46 -13.61 13.58
C ILE A 191 -7.04 -13.69 14.12
N ASP A 192 -6.45 -14.88 14.05
CA ASP A 192 -5.09 -15.12 14.52
C ASP A 192 -4.17 -15.60 13.40
N ASN A 193 -2.95 -15.06 13.43
CA ASN A 193 -1.86 -15.26 12.49
C ASN A 193 -2.28 -15.20 11.01
N LEU A 194 -3.06 -14.17 10.65
CA LEU A 194 -3.57 -14.00 9.30
C LEU A 194 -3.72 -12.53 8.93
N PHE A 195 -3.29 -12.15 7.72
CA PHE A 195 -3.59 -10.84 7.16
C PHE A 195 -5.08 -10.71 6.88
N ALA A 196 -5.67 -9.60 7.31
CA ALA A 196 -7.05 -9.25 7.04
C ALA A 196 -7.18 -7.75 6.82
N THR A 197 -8.12 -7.35 5.95
CA THR A 197 -8.42 -5.95 5.69
C THR A 197 -9.26 -5.37 6.83
N VAL A 198 -8.62 -4.57 7.69
CA VAL A 198 -9.19 -4.05 8.94
C VAL A 198 -8.85 -2.56 9.14
N PRO A 199 -9.55 -1.83 10.02
CA PRO A 199 -9.16 -0.48 10.39
C PRO A 199 -7.84 -0.51 11.16
N VAL A 200 -6.86 0.26 10.69
CA VAL A 200 -5.55 0.41 11.32
C VAL A 200 -5.19 1.87 11.50
N ARG A 201 -4.48 2.17 12.59
CA ARG A 201 -3.84 3.47 12.76
C ARG A 201 -2.42 3.40 12.23
N VAL A 202 -2.09 4.24 11.25
CA VAL A 202 -0.76 4.30 10.64
C VAL A 202 0.02 5.50 11.17
N GLY A 203 1.25 5.29 11.61
CA GLY A 203 2.20 6.31 12.05
C GLY A 203 3.55 6.18 11.34
N ARG A 204 4.57 6.86 11.87
CA ARG A 204 5.92 6.91 11.27
C ARG A 204 6.57 5.55 10.99
N GLU A 205 6.30 4.55 11.82
CA GLU A 205 6.94 3.22 11.74
C GLU A 205 6.00 2.15 11.15
N GLY A 206 4.94 2.58 10.46
CA GLY A 206 3.91 1.68 9.92
C GLY A 206 2.68 1.61 10.83
N ILE A 207 2.12 0.42 11.02
CA ILE A 207 0.90 0.22 11.82
C ILE A 207 1.21 0.38 13.31
N VAL A 208 0.56 1.35 13.95
CA VAL A 208 0.62 1.58 15.40
C VAL A 208 -0.29 0.61 16.14
N GLU A 209 -1.51 0.43 15.64
CA GLU A 209 -2.51 -0.47 16.20
C GLU A 209 -3.55 -0.86 15.15
N ILE A 210 -4.14 -2.05 15.32
CA ILE A 210 -5.39 -2.43 14.67
C ILE A 210 -6.53 -1.93 15.56
N VAL A 211 -7.44 -1.13 15.01
CA VAL A 211 -8.51 -0.47 15.77
C VAL A 211 -9.76 -1.33 15.70
N GLU A 212 -10.00 -2.11 16.75
CA GLU A 212 -11.21 -2.93 16.86
C GLU A 212 -12.45 -2.05 17.12
N VAL A 213 -13.46 -2.25 16.28
CA VAL A 213 -14.76 -1.59 16.38
C VAL A 213 -15.84 -2.66 16.40
N GLU A 214 -16.96 -2.38 17.06
CA GLU A 214 -18.10 -3.29 17.04
C GLU A 214 -18.65 -3.45 15.61
N LEU A 215 -18.63 -4.68 15.12
CA LEU A 215 -19.17 -5.05 13.81
C LEU A 215 -20.56 -5.65 13.96
N SER A 216 -21.43 -5.37 12.99
CA SER A 216 -22.68 -6.13 12.85
C SER A 216 -22.38 -7.60 12.54
N GLU A 217 -23.31 -8.51 12.86
CA GLU A 217 -23.15 -9.94 12.59
C GLU A 217 -22.83 -10.24 11.11
N GLU A 218 -23.45 -9.49 10.21
CA GLU A 218 -23.20 -9.58 8.77
C GLU A 218 -21.75 -9.21 8.41
N ARG A 219 -21.23 -8.10 8.95
CA ARG A 219 -19.85 -7.64 8.71
C ARG A 219 -18.82 -8.56 9.35
N GLN A 220 -19.08 -9.02 10.57
CA GLN A 220 -18.25 -10.01 11.23
C GLN A 220 -18.18 -11.29 10.39
N SER A 221 -19.32 -11.75 9.88
CA SER A 221 -19.39 -12.93 9.01
C SER A 221 -18.64 -12.73 7.70
N ALA A 222 -18.76 -11.56 7.06
CA ALA A 222 -18.04 -11.23 5.83
C ALA A 222 -16.52 -11.21 6.04
N LEU A 223 -16.07 -10.56 7.12
CA LEU A 223 -14.66 -10.52 7.50
C LEU A 223 -14.10 -11.93 7.74
N GLN A 224 -14.84 -12.77 8.47
CA GLN A 224 -14.43 -14.15 8.73
C GLN A 224 -14.41 -15.02 7.46
N ARG A 225 -15.32 -14.80 6.52
CA ARG A 225 -15.28 -15.46 5.21
C ARG A 225 -14.04 -15.07 4.41
N ALA A 226 -13.73 -13.78 4.33
CA ALA A 226 -12.55 -13.28 3.63
C ALA A 226 -11.26 -13.85 4.26
N ALA A 227 -11.16 -13.82 5.59
CA ALA A 227 -10.07 -14.47 6.33
C ALA A 227 -9.97 -15.98 6.02
N GLY A 228 -11.10 -16.68 5.98
CA GLY A 228 -11.14 -18.10 5.59
C GLY A 228 -10.56 -18.37 4.20
N ALA A 229 -10.84 -17.49 3.23
CA ALA A 229 -10.30 -17.58 1.88
C ALA A 229 -8.77 -17.43 1.84
N VAL A 230 -8.23 -16.42 2.56
CA VAL A 230 -6.78 -16.23 2.68
C VAL A 230 -6.12 -17.44 3.34
N ARG A 231 -6.71 -17.96 4.42
CA ARG A 231 -6.19 -19.16 5.12
C ARG A 231 -6.10 -20.36 4.18
N LYS A 232 -7.12 -20.56 3.34
CA LYS A 232 -7.12 -21.62 2.34
C LYS A 232 -6.05 -21.40 1.27
N ALA A 233 -5.85 -20.16 0.82
CA ALA A 233 -4.82 -19.84 -0.18
C ALA A 233 -3.39 -20.09 0.32
N LEU A 234 -3.13 -19.94 1.63
CA LEU A 234 -1.83 -20.24 2.26
C LEU A 234 -1.55 -21.74 2.42
N HIS A 235 -2.61 -22.56 2.46
CA HIS A 235 -2.55 -24.01 2.62
C HIS A 235 -3.39 -24.69 1.54
N PRO A 236 -2.96 -24.62 0.26
CA PRO A 236 -3.72 -25.16 -0.87
C PRO A 236 -3.88 -26.68 -0.84
#